data_AF-A0A939LVN6-F1
#
_entry.id   AF-A0A939LVN6-F1
#
_cell.length_a   1.000
_cell.length_b   1.000
_cell.length_c   1.000
_cell.angle_alpha   90.00
_cell.angle_beta   90.00
_cell.angle_gamma   90.00
#
_symmetry.space_group_name_H-M   'P 1'
#
loop_
_entity.id
_entity.type
_entity.pdbx_description
1 polymer ?
#
loop_
_entity_poly.entity_id
_entity_poly.type
_entity_poly.pdbx_seq_one_letter_code
_entity_poly.pdbx_strand_id
1 'polypeptide(L)'
;MSEHEAFVACRCYRDGLTSQPPVDPKLLDYDRFGQIKPAGLYGMEATEDEALWQWWESKACTHEGMREICLIWWAEKPGIGVIKEALDAGQVPAVTEVLERGSQFDSAVIIAEPELAASALIELQAVFDRAKGDSERHLLDAGYGFLELRNLLSASVRTGNPVVGFYNGSSLGFAP
;
A
#
# COMPACT_ATOMS: atom_id res chain seq x y z
N MET A 1 5.11 -16.85 -7.16
CA MET A 1 3.75 -16.90 -6.58
C MET A 1 3.13 -15.55 -6.91
N SER A 2 1.93 -15.53 -7.47
CA SER A 2 1.27 -14.27 -7.80
C SER A 2 0.84 -13.56 -6.52
N GLU A 3 1.38 -12.37 -6.25
CA GLU A 3 1.18 -11.65 -4.99
C GLU A 3 0.51 -10.30 -5.28
N HIS A 4 -0.74 -10.15 -4.82
CA HIS A 4 -1.41 -8.85 -4.74
C HIS A 4 -0.85 -8.11 -3.52
N GLU A 5 -0.14 -7.01 -3.77
CA GLU A 5 0.40 -6.09 -2.78
C GLU A 5 -0.43 -4.79 -2.76
N ALA A 6 -0.63 -4.20 -1.58
CA ALA A 6 -1.10 -2.82 -1.44
C ALA A 6 -0.09 -2.01 -0.64
N PHE A 7 0.24 -0.80 -1.10
CA PHE A 7 1.22 0.08 -0.47
C PHE A 7 0.90 1.57 -0.66
N VAL A 8 1.53 2.42 0.17
CA VAL A 8 1.60 3.87 -0.01
C VAL A 8 3.05 4.24 -0.28
N ALA A 9 3.29 4.86 -1.44
CA ALA A 9 4.62 5.32 -1.82
C ALA A 9 4.96 6.64 -1.13
N CYS A 10 6.19 6.79 -0.64
CA CYS A 10 6.66 8.08 -0.14
C CYS A 10 7.01 9.04 -1.30
N ARG A 11 6.79 10.34 -1.10
CA ARG A 11 7.15 11.39 -2.08
C ARG A 11 8.44 12.15 -1.75
N CYS A 12 9.12 11.79 -0.66
CA CYS A 12 10.29 12.53 -0.18
C CYS A 12 11.36 12.73 -1.26
N TYR A 13 11.57 11.77 -2.18
CA TYR A 13 12.53 11.95 -3.27
C TYR A 13 12.14 13.11 -4.20
N ARG A 14 10.87 13.14 -4.61
CA ARG A 14 10.31 14.21 -5.45
C ARG A 14 10.33 15.56 -4.74
N ASP A 15 10.11 15.55 -3.44
CA ASP A 15 10.04 16.76 -2.63
C ASP A 15 11.45 17.21 -2.15
N GLY A 16 12.52 16.52 -2.55
CA GLY A 16 13.91 16.86 -2.19
C GLY A 16 14.27 16.62 -0.72
N LEU A 17 13.51 15.75 -0.04
CA LEU A 17 13.63 15.42 1.39
C LEU A 17 14.37 14.10 1.65
N THR A 18 15.01 13.53 0.63
CA THR A 18 15.83 12.31 0.78
C THR A 18 17.31 12.62 0.86
N SER A 19 18.09 11.66 1.33
CA SER A 19 19.51 11.57 0.99
C SER A 19 19.69 11.40 -0.53
N GLN A 20 20.91 11.58 -1.03
CA GLN A 20 21.21 11.40 -2.45
C GLN A 20 21.15 9.90 -2.82
N PRO A 21 20.46 9.51 -3.90
CA PRO A 21 20.46 8.12 -4.36
C PRO A 21 21.85 7.70 -4.88
N PRO A 22 22.19 6.39 -4.83
CA PRO A 22 23.48 5.86 -5.32
C PRO A 22 23.56 5.77 -6.84
N VAL A 23 22.64 6.41 -7.57
CA VAL A 23 22.52 6.42 -9.02
C VAL A 23 22.32 7.86 -9.50
N ASP A 24 22.74 8.18 -10.72
CA ASP A 24 22.58 9.54 -11.26
C ASP A 24 21.08 9.90 -11.32
N PRO A 25 20.64 11.02 -10.72
CA PRO A 25 19.24 11.47 -10.78
C PRO A 25 18.67 11.57 -12.20
N LYS A 26 19.50 11.73 -13.25
CA LYS A 26 19.08 11.73 -14.65
C LYS A 26 18.62 10.36 -15.16
N LEU A 27 19.03 9.29 -14.46
CA LEU A 27 18.63 7.91 -14.73
C LEU A 27 17.38 7.52 -13.93
N LEU A 28 16.74 8.48 -13.26
CA LEU A 28 15.56 8.28 -12.44
C LEU A 28 14.40 9.10 -12.99
N ASP A 29 13.21 8.48 -12.98
CA ASP A 29 11.94 9.07 -13.40
C ASP A 29 10.86 8.68 -12.38
N TYR A 30 9.63 9.14 -12.60
CA TYR A 30 8.48 8.74 -11.81
C TYR A 30 7.53 7.84 -12.61
N ASP A 31 6.99 6.82 -11.98
CA ASP A 31 5.82 6.14 -12.52
C ASP A 31 4.57 7.05 -12.45
N ARG A 32 3.47 6.59 -13.04
CA ARG A 32 2.20 7.35 -13.03
C ARG A 32 1.62 7.55 -11.61
N PHE A 33 2.15 6.88 -10.60
CA PHE A 33 1.76 6.97 -9.19
C PHE A 33 2.75 7.81 -8.36
N GLY A 34 3.78 8.36 -9.00
CA GLY A 34 4.78 9.20 -8.35
C GLY A 34 5.89 8.42 -7.63
N GLN A 35 6.02 7.11 -7.84
CA GLN A 35 7.18 6.35 -7.36
C GLN A 35 8.38 6.57 -8.25
N ILE A 36 9.54 6.65 -7.61
CA ILE A 36 10.80 6.62 -8.33
C ILE A 36 10.97 5.30 -9.08
N LYS A 37 11.45 5.37 -10.31
CA LYS A 37 11.81 4.23 -11.16
C LYS A 37 13.03 4.59 -12.01
N PRO A 38 13.75 3.61 -12.56
CA PRO A 38 14.72 3.86 -13.62
C PRO A 38 14.09 4.57 -14.83
N ALA A 39 14.82 5.51 -15.42
CA ALA A 39 14.43 6.21 -16.64
C ALA A 39 14.70 5.31 -17.87
N GLY A 40 13.67 5.05 -18.69
CA GLY A 40 13.78 4.28 -19.94
C GLY A 40 13.14 2.87 -19.89
N LEU A 41 13.05 2.22 -21.06
CA LEU A 41 12.46 0.88 -21.25
C LEU A 41 13.46 -0.27 -21.00
N TYR A 42 14.76 0.01 -21.10
CA TYR A 42 15.83 -0.94 -20.83
C TYR A 42 16.46 -0.54 -19.52
N GLY A 43 16.16 -1.35 -18.50
CA GLY A 43 16.49 -1.09 -17.11
C GLY A 43 17.96 -0.80 -16.86
N MET A 44 18.18 -0.17 -15.71
CA MET A 44 19.47 0.07 -15.07
C MET A 44 20.32 -1.21 -15.03
N GLU A 45 21.65 -1.09 -14.93
CA GLU A 45 22.47 -2.28 -14.72
C GLU A 45 22.04 -2.98 -13.42
N ALA A 46 22.07 -4.32 -13.38
CA ALA A 46 21.53 -5.09 -12.24
C ALA A 46 22.12 -4.66 -10.88
N THR A 47 23.38 -4.24 -10.85
CA THR A 47 24.06 -3.73 -9.66
C THR A 47 23.58 -2.34 -9.23
N GLU A 48 23.19 -1.50 -10.19
CA GLU A 48 22.65 -0.17 -9.92
C GLU A 48 21.18 -0.25 -9.47
N ASP A 49 20.40 -1.18 -10.05
CA ASP A 49 19.05 -1.52 -9.59
C ASP A 49 19.08 -2.03 -8.15
N GLU A 50 19.98 -2.96 -7.84
CA GLU A 50 20.18 -3.46 -6.47
C GLU A 50 20.59 -2.35 -5.49
N ALA A 51 21.51 -1.46 -5.88
CA ALA A 51 21.91 -0.32 -5.05
C ALA A 51 20.75 0.67 -4.82
N LEU A 52 19.92 0.92 -5.83
CA LEU A 52 18.73 1.75 -5.72
C LEU A 52 17.70 1.12 -4.78
N TRP A 53 17.47 -0.19 -4.88
CA TRP A 53 16.62 -0.95 -3.96
C TRP A 53 17.13 -0.89 -2.52
N GLN A 54 18.42 -1.12 -2.30
CA GLN A 54 19.03 -1.03 -0.96
C GLN A 54 18.92 0.39 -0.39
N TRP A 55 19.11 1.42 -1.21
CA TRP A 55 18.91 2.81 -0.79
C TRP A 55 17.45 3.07 -0.43
N TRP A 56 16.50 2.61 -1.24
CA TRP A 56 15.06 2.73 -0.98
C TRP A 56 14.67 2.08 0.36
N GLU A 57 15.13 0.86 0.61
CA GLU A 57 14.87 0.12 1.86
C GLU A 57 15.64 0.67 3.07
N SER A 58 16.65 1.50 2.85
CA SER A 58 17.40 2.18 3.92
C SER A 58 16.66 3.41 4.46
N LYS A 59 17.31 4.15 5.38
CA LYS A 59 16.85 5.47 5.86
C LYS A 59 17.05 6.58 4.82
N ALA A 60 16.67 6.32 3.56
CA ALA A 60 16.75 7.31 2.49
C ALA A 60 15.91 8.55 2.79
N CYS A 61 14.83 8.40 3.55
CA CYS A 61 14.04 9.47 4.14
C CYS A 61 13.70 9.17 5.61
N THR A 62 12.95 10.06 6.27
CA THR A 62 12.51 9.91 7.66
C THR A 62 11.42 8.86 7.86
N HIS A 63 10.79 8.39 6.78
CA HIS A 63 9.85 7.28 6.80
C HIS A 63 10.61 5.95 6.77
N GLU A 64 10.07 4.89 7.39
CA GLU A 64 10.68 3.54 7.49
C GLU A 64 10.70 2.82 6.12
N GLY A 65 11.33 3.43 5.11
CA GLY A 65 11.33 3.03 3.70
C GLY A 65 10.35 3.86 2.84
N MET A 66 10.55 3.91 1.51
CA MET A 66 9.59 4.59 0.61
C MET A 66 8.37 3.72 0.23
N ARG A 67 8.21 2.54 0.85
CA ARG A 67 7.01 1.69 0.85
C ARG A 67 6.64 1.44 2.31
N GLU A 68 5.64 2.14 2.85
CA GLU A 68 5.42 2.09 4.30
C GLU A 68 4.78 0.77 4.77
N ILE A 69 3.93 0.13 3.95
CA ILE A 69 3.25 -1.14 4.29
C ILE A 69 3.04 -1.91 3.00
N CYS A 70 3.45 -3.19 2.96
CA CYS A 70 3.12 -4.11 1.88
C CYS A 70 2.15 -5.16 2.41
N LEU A 71 0.94 -5.21 1.86
CA LEU A 71 -0.04 -6.23 2.19
C LEU A 71 -0.14 -7.29 1.11
N ILE A 72 0.45 -8.45 1.37
CA ILE A 72 0.17 -9.67 0.61
C ILE A 72 -1.13 -10.28 1.18
N TRP A 73 -2.06 -10.73 0.32
CA TRP A 73 -3.31 -11.44 0.68
C TRP A 73 -4.45 -10.59 1.27
N TRP A 74 -4.63 -9.40 0.71
CA TRP A 74 -5.64 -8.42 1.14
C TRP A 74 -7.12 -8.87 1.03
N ALA A 75 -7.46 -9.98 0.35
CA ALA A 75 -8.84 -10.51 0.24
C ALA A 75 -9.15 -11.71 1.14
N GLU A 76 -8.12 -12.39 1.69
CA GLU A 76 -8.30 -13.68 2.39
C GLU A 76 -7.90 -13.66 3.86
N LYS A 77 -7.46 -12.52 4.41
CA LYS A 77 -7.12 -12.45 5.84
C LYS A 77 -8.39 -12.59 6.69
N PRO A 78 -8.45 -13.55 7.64
CA PRO A 78 -9.60 -13.76 8.53
C PRO A 78 -10.06 -12.49 9.26
N GLY A 79 -9.15 -11.52 9.49
CA GLY A 79 -9.46 -10.24 10.14
C GLY A 79 -10.32 -9.28 9.32
N ILE A 80 -10.35 -9.41 8.00
CA ILE A 80 -11.29 -8.64 7.14
C ILE A 80 -12.70 -9.24 7.24
N GLY A 81 -12.80 -10.55 7.46
CA GLY A 81 -14.06 -11.25 7.75
C GLY A 81 -14.75 -10.81 9.05
N VAL A 82 -14.04 -10.17 9.99
CA VAL A 82 -14.63 -9.61 11.22
C VAL A 82 -15.34 -8.28 10.95
N ILE A 83 -14.95 -7.56 9.89
CA ILE A 83 -15.62 -6.36 9.40
C ILE A 83 -16.89 -6.74 8.60
N LYS A 84 -17.06 -8.04 8.28
CA LYS A 84 -18.14 -8.55 7.43
C LYS A 84 -19.53 -8.19 7.92
N GLU A 85 -19.80 -8.19 9.22
CA GLU A 85 -21.13 -7.79 9.71
C GLU A 85 -21.43 -6.30 9.44
N ALA A 86 -20.43 -5.42 9.56
CA ALA A 86 -20.58 -4.00 9.23
C ALA A 86 -20.67 -3.77 7.71
N LEU A 87 -19.92 -4.56 6.93
CA LEU A 87 -19.97 -4.59 5.46
C LEU A 87 -21.34 -5.07 4.96
N ASP A 88 -21.83 -6.19 5.47
CA ASP A 88 -23.10 -6.80 5.10
C ASP A 88 -24.29 -5.92 5.52
N ALA A 89 -24.15 -5.13 6.60
CA ALA A 89 -25.13 -4.13 7.02
C ALA A 89 -25.06 -2.80 6.23
N GLY A 90 -24.09 -2.65 5.31
CA GLY A 90 -23.91 -1.45 4.48
C GLY A 90 -23.54 -0.19 5.27
N GLN A 91 -22.92 -0.33 6.45
CA GLN A 91 -22.63 0.79 7.35
C GLN A 91 -21.27 1.43 7.12
N VAL A 92 -20.46 0.86 6.22
CA VAL A 92 -19.07 1.28 5.96
C VAL A 92 -18.79 1.39 4.45
N PRO A 93 -19.50 2.26 3.71
CA PRO A 93 -19.38 2.35 2.26
C PRO A 93 -17.97 2.69 1.76
N ALA A 94 -17.21 3.55 2.45
CA ALA A 94 -15.84 3.86 2.06
C ALA A 94 -14.90 2.66 2.26
N VAL A 95 -15.06 1.91 3.36
CA VAL A 95 -14.29 0.66 3.58
C VAL A 95 -14.66 -0.38 2.52
N THR A 96 -15.95 -0.53 2.19
CA THR A 96 -16.40 -1.41 1.11
C THR A 96 -15.73 -1.03 -0.21
N GLU A 97 -15.74 0.24 -0.58
CA GLU A 97 -15.13 0.70 -1.84
C GLU A 97 -13.62 0.41 -1.89
N VAL A 98 -12.89 0.65 -0.80
CA VAL A 98 -11.47 0.29 -0.69
C VAL A 98 -11.27 -1.23 -0.86
N LEU A 99 -12.09 -2.03 -0.19
CA LEU A 99 -12.10 -3.50 -0.25
C LEU A 99 -12.69 -4.10 -1.53
N GLU A 100 -13.30 -3.31 -2.40
CA GLU A 100 -13.72 -3.75 -3.72
C GLU A 100 -12.64 -3.43 -4.75
N ARG A 101 -12.10 -2.20 -4.72
CA ARG A 101 -11.09 -1.73 -5.66
C ARG A 101 -9.80 -2.53 -5.57
N GLY A 102 -9.37 -2.91 -4.37
CA GLY A 102 -8.19 -3.77 -4.28
C GLY A 102 -8.45 -5.23 -4.71
N SER A 103 -9.73 -5.63 -4.90
CA SER A 103 -10.09 -7.05 -5.15
C SER A 103 -10.10 -7.39 -6.61
N GLN A 104 -10.07 -6.36 -7.44
CA GLN A 104 -10.37 -6.39 -8.84
C GLN A 104 -9.26 -5.68 -9.61
N PHE A 105 -8.04 -6.21 -9.53
CA PHE A 105 -6.96 -5.71 -10.36
C PHE A 105 -5.99 -6.81 -10.85
N ASP A 106 -5.72 -6.76 -12.16
CA ASP A 106 -4.68 -7.56 -12.83
C ASP A 106 -3.42 -6.71 -13.10
N SER A 107 -3.45 -5.43 -12.75
CA SER A 107 -2.36 -4.47 -12.94
C SER A 107 -2.35 -3.44 -11.81
N ALA A 108 -1.34 -2.56 -11.80
CA ALA A 108 -1.24 -1.52 -10.77
C ALA A 108 -2.44 -0.56 -10.80
N VAL A 109 -3.13 -0.35 -9.68
CA VAL A 109 -4.31 0.53 -9.56
C VAL A 109 -4.24 1.42 -8.33
N ILE A 110 -4.89 2.59 -8.39
CA ILE A 110 -5.16 3.38 -7.18
C ILE A 110 -6.37 2.76 -6.48
N ILE A 111 -6.14 2.19 -5.30
CA ILE A 111 -7.19 1.65 -4.45
C ILE A 111 -7.91 2.81 -3.75
N ALA A 112 -7.16 3.74 -3.16
CA ALA A 112 -7.72 4.87 -2.44
C ALA A 112 -6.88 6.14 -2.62
N GLU A 113 -7.54 7.23 -2.99
CA GLU A 113 -6.97 8.58 -2.81
C GLU A 113 -7.03 8.98 -1.32
N PRO A 114 -6.25 9.97 -0.86
CA PRO A 114 -6.21 10.38 0.54
C PRO A 114 -7.59 10.71 1.15
N GLU A 115 -8.52 11.26 0.36
CA GLU A 115 -9.88 11.59 0.82
C GLU A 115 -10.72 10.33 1.07
N LEU A 116 -10.61 9.34 0.18
CA LEU A 116 -11.27 8.04 0.36
C LEU A 116 -10.62 7.29 1.54
N ALA A 117 -9.30 7.36 1.67
CA ALA A 117 -8.58 6.77 2.79
C ALA A 117 -9.00 7.37 4.14
N ALA A 118 -9.17 8.69 4.21
CA ALA A 118 -9.67 9.37 5.40
C ALA A 118 -11.10 8.93 5.77
N SER A 119 -11.97 8.81 4.77
CA SER A 119 -13.35 8.36 4.98
C SER A 119 -13.40 6.91 5.47
N ALA A 120 -12.61 6.01 4.86
CA ALA A 120 -12.49 4.63 5.28
C ALA A 120 -11.89 4.46 6.69
N LEU A 121 -10.95 5.31 7.10
CA LEU A 121 -10.42 5.31 8.47
C LEU A 121 -11.48 5.65 9.51
N ILE A 122 -12.32 6.65 9.25
CA ILE A 122 -13.41 7.04 10.15
C ILE A 122 -14.38 5.87 10.33
N GLU A 123 -14.73 5.21 9.24
CA GLU A 123 -15.60 4.05 9.25
C GLU A 123 -14.98 2.85 9.98
N LEU A 124 -13.70 2.53 9.73
CA LEU A 124 -12.98 1.47 10.45
C LEU A 124 -12.91 1.74 11.95
N GLN A 125 -12.66 2.99 12.34
CA GLN A 125 -12.65 3.38 13.75
C GLN A 125 -14.05 3.23 14.37
N ALA A 126 -15.11 3.61 13.66
CA ALA A 126 -16.47 3.44 14.15
C ALA A 126 -16.87 1.96 14.33
N VAL A 127 -16.38 1.06 13.47
CA VAL A 127 -16.53 -0.39 13.65
C VAL A 127 -15.80 -0.86 14.90
N PHE A 128 -14.55 -0.41 15.10
CA PHE A 128 -13.77 -0.74 16.27
C PHE A 128 -14.42 -0.26 17.58
N ASP A 129 -14.91 0.98 17.62
CA ASP A 129 -15.54 1.58 18.80
C ASP A 129 -16.85 0.88 19.20
N ARG A 130 -17.52 0.23 18.24
CA ARG A 130 -18.77 -0.53 18.47
C ARG A 130 -18.51 -1.99 18.82
N ALA A 131 -17.33 -2.52 18.50
CA ALA A 131 -16.98 -3.89 18.80
C ALA A 131 -16.91 -4.09 20.32
N LYS A 132 -17.43 -5.21 20.81
CA LYS A 132 -17.43 -5.56 22.24
C LYS A 132 -17.16 -7.04 22.42
N GLY A 133 -16.49 -7.39 23.53
CA GLY A 133 -16.29 -8.78 23.94
C GLY A 133 -15.53 -9.57 22.88
N ASP A 134 -16.13 -10.65 22.39
CA ASP A 134 -15.48 -11.53 21.41
C ASP A 134 -15.21 -10.82 20.07
N SER A 135 -16.03 -9.86 19.63
CA SER A 135 -15.79 -9.14 18.38
C SER A 135 -14.58 -8.20 18.47
N GLU A 136 -14.40 -7.50 19.60
CA GLU A 136 -13.23 -6.66 19.86
C GLU A 136 -11.97 -7.53 19.93
N ARG A 137 -12.07 -8.64 20.65
CA ARG A 137 -10.99 -9.62 20.71
C ARG A 137 -10.65 -10.21 19.34
N HIS A 138 -11.63 -10.51 18.48
CA HIS A 138 -11.36 -10.96 17.11
C HIS A 138 -10.76 -9.87 16.23
N LEU A 139 -11.13 -8.59 16.38
CA LEU A 139 -10.46 -7.51 15.65
C LEU A 139 -8.99 -7.36 16.06
N LEU A 140 -8.68 -7.59 17.34
CA LEU A 140 -7.32 -7.54 17.89
C LEU A 140 -6.52 -8.83 17.64
N ASP A 141 -7.15 -10.01 17.73
CA ASP A 141 -6.55 -11.35 17.56
C ASP A 141 -6.42 -11.72 16.08
N ALA A 142 -7.35 -11.28 15.21
CA ALA A 142 -7.21 -11.41 13.77
C ALA A 142 -6.14 -10.47 13.19
N GLY A 143 -5.60 -9.58 14.03
CA GLY A 143 -4.16 -9.35 14.25
C GLY A 143 -3.35 -8.67 13.17
N TYR A 144 -3.75 -8.79 11.91
CA TYR A 144 -2.97 -8.32 10.77
C TYR A 144 -3.88 -7.55 9.82
N GLY A 145 -4.94 -8.16 9.27
CA GLY A 145 -5.73 -7.52 8.21
C GLY A 145 -6.34 -6.15 8.58
N PHE A 146 -6.99 -6.05 9.74
CA PHE A 146 -7.59 -4.78 10.19
C PHE A 146 -6.55 -3.71 10.51
N LEU A 147 -5.53 -4.05 11.31
CA LEU A 147 -4.50 -3.11 11.74
C LEU A 147 -3.65 -2.65 10.56
N GLU A 148 -3.31 -3.56 9.65
CA GLU A 148 -2.55 -3.22 8.45
C GLU A 148 -3.35 -2.33 7.50
N LEU A 149 -4.65 -2.62 7.27
CA LEU A 149 -5.52 -1.74 6.49
C LEU A 149 -5.61 -0.35 7.13
N ARG A 150 -5.82 -0.28 8.45
CA ARG A 150 -5.84 0.99 9.19
C ARG A 150 -4.51 1.74 9.03
N ASN A 151 -3.38 1.06 9.17
CA ASN A 151 -2.07 1.68 9.06
C ASN A 151 -1.82 2.19 7.62
N LEU A 152 -2.27 1.44 6.60
CA LEU A 152 -2.12 1.81 5.19
C LEU A 152 -2.93 3.06 4.83
N LEU A 153 -4.20 3.10 5.24
CA LEU A 153 -5.04 4.27 5.06
C LEU A 153 -4.50 5.47 5.86
N SER A 154 -3.99 5.24 7.07
CA SER A 154 -3.36 6.29 7.89
C SER A 154 -2.12 6.87 7.22
N ALA A 155 -1.28 6.02 6.60
CA ALA A 155 -0.14 6.46 5.82
C ALA A 155 -0.57 7.32 4.62
N SER A 156 -1.62 6.91 3.90
CA SER A 156 -2.18 7.68 2.79
C SER A 156 -2.62 9.08 3.22
N VAL A 157 -3.37 9.18 4.32
CA VAL A 157 -3.83 10.47 4.87
C VAL A 157 -2.65 11.34 5.34
N ARG A 158 -1.71 10.77 6.09
CA ARG A 158 -0.58 11.53 6.65
C ARG A 158 0.35 12.06 5.56
N THR A 159 0.56 11.29 4.51
CA THR A 159 1.49 11.64 3.43
C THR A 159 0.83 12.39 2.28
N GLY A 160 -0.50 12.34 2.18
CA GLY A 160 -1.27 12.87 1.06
C GLY A 160 -1.02 12.09 -0.23
N ASN A 161 -0.76 10.77 -0.12
CA ASN A 161 -0.45 9.88 -1.23
C ASN A 161 -1.52 8.81 -1.40
N PRO A 162 -1.76 8.34 -2.63
CA PRO A 162 -2.71 7.26 -2.84
C PRO A 162 -2.21 5.93 -2.26
N VAL A 163 -3.16 5.10 -1.86
CA VAL A 163 -2.97 3.66 -1.69
C VAL A 163 -2.97 3.02 -3.07
N VAL A 164 -1.88 2.36 -3.43
CA VAL A 164 -1.68 1.70 -4.71
C VAL A 164 -1.73 0.18 -4.50
N GLY A 165 -2.59 -0.50 -5.26
CA GLY A 165 -2.57 -1.94 -5.42
C GLY A 165 -1.66 -2.32 -6.57
N PHE A 166 -0.87 -3.36 -6.40
CA PHE A 166 0.02 -3.91 -7.42
C PHE A 166 -0.07 -5.43 -7.44
N TYR A 167 -0.19 -6.01 -8.62
CA TYR A 167 -0.15 -7.45 -8.79
C TYR A 167 1.25 -7.84 -9.26
N ASN A 168 2.04 -8.41 -8.36
CA ASN A 168 3.29 -9.04 -8.73
C ASN A 168 2.99 -10.47 -9.20
N GLY A 169 2.58 -10.60 -10.45
CA GLY A 169 2.54 -11.87 -11.15
C GLY A 169 3.97 -12.38 -11.38
N SER A 170 4.68 -12.78 -10.32
CA SER A 170 5.98 -13.42 -10.47
C SER A 170 5.79 -14.85 -11.00
N SER A 171 5.57 -14.95 -12.32
CA SER A 171 6.53 -15.69 -13.11
C SER A 171 7.70 -14.74 -13.38
N LEU A 172 8.87 -15.04 -12.81
CA LEU A 172 10.12 -14.74 -13.50
C LEU A 172 10.01 -15.39 -14.88
N GLY A 173 9.55 -14.60 -15.84
CA GLY A 173 9.12 -15.07 -17.13
C GLY A 173 9.03 -13.84 -18.02
N PHE A 174 10.16 -13.50 -18.63
CA PHE A 174 10.13 -12.85 -19.93
C PHE A 174 9.03 -13.49 -20.77
N ALA A 175 8.11 -12.71 -21.30
CA ALA A 175 7.28 -13.14 -22.42
C ALA A 175 6.57 -11.93 -23.05
N PRO A 176 6.32 -11.99 -24.36
CA PRO A 176 7.25 -11.91 -25.49
C PRO A 176 7.37 -10.49 -26.06
#